data_AF-A0A9E0NAC3-F1
#
_entry.id   AF-A0A9E0NAC3-F1
#
_cell.length_a   1.000
_cell.length_b   1.000
_cell.length_c   1.000
_cell.angle_alpha   90.00
_cell.angle_beta   90.00
_cell.angle_gamma   90.00
#
_symmetry.space_group_name_H-M   'P 1'
#
loop_
_entity.id
_entity.type
_entity.pdbx_description
1 polymer ?
#
loop_
_entity_poly.entity_id
_entity_poly.type
_entity_poly.pdbx_seq_one_letter_code
_entity_poly.pdbx_strand_id
1 'polypeptide(L)'
;RQRVQATVDALAVRHVGAQIVLVAHGGVMDMLYRMATGQELQAPRTWLLSNAAINRLLWTPEGLTLVGWADSSHLDRASLDESNT
;
A
#
# COMPACT_ATOMS: atom_id res chain seq x y z
N ARG A 1 11.53 -6.80 -4.74
CA ARG A 1 11.86 -5.36 -4.59
C ARG A 1 11.92 -4.62 -5.93
N GLN A 2 12.95 -4.82 -6.77
CA GLN A 2 13.20 -3.99 -7.97
C GLN A 2 11.99 -3.83 -8.91
N ARG A 3 11.25 -4.91 -9.21
CA ARG A 3 10.05 -4.86 -10.05
C ARG A 3 8.95 -3.95 -9.49
N VAL A 4 8.77 -3.95 -8.17
CA VAL A 4 7.76 -3.11 -7.51
C VAL A 4 8.20 -1.66 -7.54
N GLN A 5 9.45 -1.37 -7.16
CA GLN A 5 10.02 -0.02 -7.17
C GLN A 5 9.91 0.61 -8.57
N ALA A 6 10.41 -0.08 -9.61
CA ALA A 6 10.39 0.43 -10.97
C ALA A 6 8.97 0.72 -11.49
N THR A 7 8.01 -0.13 -11.14
CA THR A 7 6.60 0.07 -11.53
C THR A 7 6.01 1.27 -10.81
N VAL A 8 6.24 1.40 -9.51
CA VAL A 8 5.72 2.51 -8.69
C VAL A 8 6.31 3.83 -9.15
N ASP A 9 7.63 3.89 -9.36
CA ASP A 9 8.30 5.10 -9.85
C ASP A 9 7.78 5.51 -11.22
N ALA A 10 7.65 4.56 -12.15
CA ALA A 10 7.12 4.84 -13.48
C ALA A 10 5.68 5.38 -13.45
N LEU A 11 4.85 4.90 -12.51
CA LEU A 11 3.49 5.40 -12.32
C LEU A 11 3.49 6.77 -11.65
N ALA A 12 4.26 6.96 -10.57
CA ALA A 12 4.31 8.22 -9.84
C ALA A 12 4.85 9.38 -10.71
N VAL A 13 5.89 9.13 -11.50
CA VAL A 13 6.45 10.12 -12.45
C VAL A 13 5.42 10.57 -13.49
N ARG A 14 4.52 9.69 -13.94
CA ARG A 14 3.46 10.06 -14.89
C ARG A 14 2.35 10.91 -14.26
N HIS A 15 2.28 10.94 -12.93
CA HIS A 15 1.18 11.52 -12.17
C HIS A 15 1.67 12.46 -11.06
N VAL A 16 2.76 13.20 -11.30
CA VAL A 16 3.32 14.17 -10.33
C VAL A 16 2.26 15.20 -9.91
N GLY A 17 2.10 15.40 -8.60
CA GLY A 17 1.12 16.31 -8.02
C GLY A 17 -0.31 15.75 -7.92
N ALA A 18 -0.56 14.53 -8.42
CA ALA A 18 -1.85 13.87 -8.32
C ALA A 18 -1.90 12.81 -7.21
N GLN A 19 -3.11 12.34 -6.89
CA GLN A 19 -3.34 11.16 -6.07
C GLN A 19 -3.73 10.00 -6.97
N ILE A 20 -3.01 8.88 -6.86
CA ILE A 20 -3.28 7.65 -7.62
C ILE A 20 -3.67 6.51 -6.68
N VAL A 21 -4.51 5.60 -7.15
CA VAL A 21 -4.87 4.37 -6.45
C VAL A 21 -4.18 3.20 -7.13
N LEU A 22 -3.48 2.39 -6.32
CA LEU A 22 -2.88 1.14 -6.76
C LEU A 22 -3.57 -0.01 -6.05
N VAL A 23 -4.04 -1.00 -6.81
CA VAL A 23 -4.61 -2.23 -6.27
C VAL A 23 -3.65 -3.36 -6.58
N ALA A 24 -3.16 -4.04 -5.54
CA ALA A 24 -2.27 -5.19 -5.71
C ALA A 24 -2.36 -6.15 -4.51
N HIS A 25 -1.73 -7.31 -4.65
CA HIS A 25 -1.74 -8.38 -3.66
C HIS A 25 -0.76 -8.12 -2.51
N GLY A 26 -0.90 -8.91 -1.43
CA GLY A 26 -0.10 -8.78 -0.21
C GLY A 26 1.42 -8.77 -0.43
N GLY A 27 1.95 -9.53 -1.40
CA GLY A 27 3.38 -9.51 -1.71
C GLY A 27 3.89 -8.17 -2.26
N VAL A 28 3.06 -7.43 -2.98
CA VAL A 28 3.40 -6.07 -3.44
C VAL A 28 3.28 -5.09 -2.28
N MET A 29 2.22 -5.21 -1.48
CA MET A 29 2.03 -4.38 -0.27
C MET A 29 3.20 -4.54 0.71
N ASP A 30 3.69 -5.76 0.93
CA ASP A 30 4.88 -6.03 1.76
C ASP A 30 6.11 -5.27 1.25
N MET A 31 6.35 -5.29 -0.06
CA MET A 31 7.47 -4.55 -0.66
C MET A 31 7.31 -3.03 -0.52
N LEU A 32 6.09 -2.52 -0.72
CA LEU A 32 5.79 -1.10 -0.55
C LEU A 32 6.07 -0.63 0.88
N TYR A 33 5.62 -1.39 1.88
CA TYR A 33 5.90 -1.09 3.29
C TYR A 33 7.40 -1.05 3.55
N ARG A 34 8.14 -2.09 3.13
CA ARG A 34 9.58 -2.18 3.35
C ARG A 34 10.34 -1.02 2.70
N MET A 35 9.98 -0.65 1.47
CA MET A 35 10.61 0.48 0.78
C MET A 35 10.30 1.81 1.48
N ALA A 36 9.06 1.99 1.94
CA ALA A 36 8.63 3.21 2.64
C ALA A 36 9.19 3.37 4.06
N THR A 37 9.68 2.28 4.67
CA THR A 37 10.18 2.25 6.06
C THR A 37 11.65 1.81 6.16
N GLY A 38 12.33 1.68 5.02
CA GLY A 38 13.74 1.29 4.97
C GLY A 38 14.06 -0.13 5.44
N GLN A 39 13.06 -1.02 5.49
CA GLN A 39 13.27 -2.39 5.98
C GLN A 39 14.01 -3.26 4.97
N GLU A 40 14.87 -4.14 5.49
CA GLU A 40 15.52 -5.16 4.69
C GLU A 40 14.52 -6.19 4.17
N LEU A 41 14.87 -6.90 3.09
CA LEU A 41 14.00 -7.91 2.50
C LEU A 41 13.73 -9.09 3.43
N GLN A 42 14.74 -9.50 4.20
CA GLN A 42 14.68 -10.67 5.09
C GLN A 42 14.24 -10.32 6.52
N ALA A 43 14.04 -9.03 6.82
CA ALA A 43 13.56 -8.62 8.13
C ALA A 43 12.20 -9.29 8.43
N PRO A 44 11.97 -9.81 9.64
CA PRO A 44 10.68 -10.36 10.03
C PRO A 44 9.54 -9.36 9.78
N ARG A 45 8.42 -9.84 9.25
CA ARG A 45 7.25 -8.99 8.99
C ARG A 45 6.54 -8.66 10.30
N THR A 46 6.50 -7.38 10.65
CA THR A 46 5.84 -6.87 11.87
C THR A 46 4.58 -6.04 11.60
N TRP A 47 4.17 -5.88 10.35
CA TRP A 47 2.97 -5.14 9.93
C TRP A 47 1.85 -6.05 9.45
N LEU A 48 0.62 -5.52 9.55
CA LEU A 48 -0.59 -6.19 9.08
C LEU A 48 -0.74 -6.06 7.57
N LEU A 49 -1.35 -7.08 6.95
CA LEU A 49 -1.71 -7.14 5.54
C LEU A 49 -3.14 -7.68 5.40
N SER A 50 -4.09 -6.92 5.92
CA SER A 50 -5.51 -7.28 5.87
C SER A 50 -6.08 -7.03 4.47
N ASN A 51 -7.03 -7.88 4.05
CA ASN A 51 -7.75 -7.69 2.79
C ASN A 51 -8.51 -6.37 2.80
N ALA A 52 -8.55 -5.72 1.63
CA ALA A 52 -9.21 -4.43 1.40
C ALA A 52 -8.73 -3.27 2.30
N ALA A 53 -7.70 -3.44 3.13
CA ALA A 53 -7.17 -2.36 3.94
C ALA A 53 -6.51 -1.27 3.08
N ILE A 54 -6.75 -0.01 3.43
CA ILE A 54 -6.22 1.14 2.71
C ILE A 54 -4.83 1.47 3.25
N ASN A 55 -3.87 1.58 2.33
CA ASN A 55 -2.48 1.95 2.63
C ASN A 55 -2.15 3.27 1.91
N ARG A 56 -1.55 4.21 2.62
CA ARG A 56 -1.21 5.54 2.10
C ARG A 56 0.29 5.76 2.20
N LEU A 57 0.88 6.07 1.06
CA LEU A 57 2.30 6.35 0.91
C LEU A 57 2.45 7.71 0.25
N LEU A 58 3.49 8.44 0.64
CA LEU A 58 3.96 9.61 -0.09
C LEU A 58 5.14 9.17 -0.95
N TRP A 59 5.14 9.56 -2.22
CA TRP A 59 6.26 9.37 -3.11
C TRP A 59 6.92 10.72 -3.40
N THR A 60 8.25 10.73 -3.39
CA THR A 60 9.10 11.79 -3.92
C THR A 60 10.20 11.15 -4.79
N PRO A 61 10.97 11.93 -5.57
CA PRO A 61 12.12 11.40 -6.30
C PRO A 61 13.15 10.70 -5.40
N GLU A 62 13.19 11.03 -4.10
CA GLU A 62 14.08 10.43 -3.11
C GLU A 62 13.56 9.09 -2.55
N GLY A 63 12.27 8.80 -2.70
CA GLY A 63 11.70 7.51 -2.33
C GLY A 63 10.26 7.56 -1.80
N LEU A 64 9.86 6.45 -1.18
CA LEU A 64 8.55 6.31 -0.54
C LEU A 64 8.66 6.63 0.95
N THR A 65 7.60 7.22 1.51
CA THR A 65 7.43 7.41 2.95
C THR A 65 6.04 6.92 3.37
N LEU A 66 5.96 6.28 4.54
CA LEU A 66 4.71 5.78 5.10
C LEU A 66 3.86 6.93 5.66
N VAL A 67 2.63 7.07 5.18
CA VAL A 67 1.67 8.07 5.69
C VAL A 67 0.61 7.41 6.56
N GLY A 68 0.11 6.24 6.14
CA GLY A 68 -0.87 5.45 6.88
C GLY A 68 -0.88 4.02 6.40
N TRP A 69 -1.16 3.08 7.30
CA TRP A 69 -1.08 1.65 6.99
C TRP A 69 -2.24 0.88 7.58
N ALA A 70 -2.68 -0.14 6.84
CA ALA A 70 -3.70 -1.10 7.26
C ALA A 70 -5.00 -0.44 7.78
N ASP A 71 -5.44 0.66 7.17
CA ASP A 71 -6.70 1.31 7.55
C ASP A 71 -7.89 0.48 7.04
N SER A 72 -8.50 -0.27 7.96
CA SER A 72 -9.72 -1.07 7.73
C SER A 72 -10.97 -0.42 8.32
N SER A 73 -10.91 0.84 8.76
CA SER A 73 -12.03 1.51 9.46
C SER A 73 -13.32 1.58 8.63
N HIS A 74 -13.20 1.55 7.30
CA HIS A 74 -14.34 1.50 6.38
C HIS A 74 -15.07 0.15 6.38
N LEU A 75 -14.38 -0.95 6.72
CA LEU A 75 -14.96 -2.30 6.84
C LEU A 75 -15.74 -2.45 8.14
N ASP A 76 -15.28 -1.81 9.22
CA ASP A 76 -15.95 -1.83 10.52
C ASP A 76 -17.35 -1.18 10.48
N ARG A 77 -17.63 -0.39 9.44
CA ARG A 77 -18.89 0.33 9.23
C ARG A 77 -19.82 -0.35 8.23
N ALA A 78 -19.39 -1.44 7.59
CA ALA A 78 -20.05 -1.99 6.40
C ALA A 78 -20.30 -3.51 6.53
N SER A 79 -21.20 -3.91 7.42
CA SER A 79 -22.03 -5.09 7.13
C SER A 79 -23.28 -4.61 6.36
N LEU A 80 -23.11 -4.27 5.08
CA LEU A 80 -24.21 -4.09 4.13
C LEU A 80 -24.45 -5.41 3.37
N ASP A 81 -24.27 -6.55 4.05
CA ASP A 81 -24.55 -7.84 3.44
C ASP A 81 -26.04 -7.89 3.04
N GLU A 82 -26.31 -8.09 1.76
CA GLU A 82 -27.65 -8.38 1.26
C GLU A 82 -28.12 -9.71 1.86
N SER A 83 -28.94 -9.62 2.91
CA SER A 83 -29.64 -10.79 3.45
C SER A 83 -30.81 -11.09 2.53
N ASN A 84 -30.60 -11.92 1.50
CA ASN A 84 -31.71 -12.44 0.71
C ASN A 84 -32.53 -13.37 1.62
N THR A 85 -33.74 -12.94 2.00
CA THR A 85 -34.70 -13.71 2.80
C THR A 85 -35.45 -14.70 1.91
#